data_AF-A0A352SBT6-F1
#
_entry.id   AF-A0A352SBT6-F1
#
_cell.length_a   1.000
_cell.length_b   1.000
_cell.length_c   1.000
_cell.angle_alpha   90.00
_cell.angle_beta   90.00
_cell.angle_gamma   90.00
#
_symmetry.space_group_name_H-M   'P 1'
#
loop_
_entity.id
_entity.type
_entity.pdbx_description
1 polymer ?
#
loop_
_entity_poly.entity_id
_entity_poly.type
_entity_poly.pdbx_seq_one_letter_code
_entity_poly.pdbx_strand_id
1 'polypeptide(L)'
;MATIVPSLSSCVGRMWPGEKRLAERLEQKLDDDYKIWYDVRIASLEKYPDFVILHPMHGLLVLEVKDWKPSTIESATPGNWTI
;
A
#
# COMPACT_ATOMS: atom_id res chain seq x y z
N MET A 1 16.72 -5.53 -2.07
CA MET A 1 15.33 -5.47 -1.57
C MET A 1 14.85 -4.06 -1.77
N ALA A 2 13.61 -3.90 -2.24
CA ALA A 2 13.00 -2.58 -2.36
C ALA A 2 13.04 -1.84 -1.03
N THR A 3 13.12 -0.52 -1.09
CA THR A 3 13.08 0.34 0.10
C THR A 3 11.80 1.15 0.08
N ILE A 4 11.08 1.16 1.19
CA ILE A 4 9.92 2.04 1.37
C ILE A 4 10.41 3.42 1.81
N VAL A 5 9.81 4.46 1.22
CA VAL A 5 10.07 5.86 1.54
C VAL A 5 8.79 6.47 2.15
N PRO A 6 8.85 7.03 3.37
CA PRO A 6 9.99 7.01 4.29
C PRO A 6 10.24 5.58 4.85
N SER A 7 11.43 5.32 5.40
CA SER A 7 11.85 3.97 5.82
C SER A 7 10.80 3.27 6.68
N LEU A 8 10.63 1.96 6.53
CA LEU A 8 9.59 1.21 7.25
C LEU A 8 9.62 1.48 8.77
N SER A 9 10.80 1.51 9.38
CA SER A 9 11.00 1.82 10.80
C SER A 9 10.43 3.18 11.25
N SER A 10 10.38 4.16 10.34
CA SER A 10 9.90 5.52 10.63
C SER A 10 8.38 5.67 10.47
N CYS A 11 7.74 4.82 9.67
CA CYS A 11 6.32 4.93 9.34
C CYS A 11 5.47 3.78 9.88
N VAL A 12 6.06 2.68 10.34
CA VAL A 12 5.34 1.50 10.86
C VAL A 12 4.37 1.83 12.00
N GLY A 13 4.66 2.86 12.82
CA GLY A 13 3.77 3.31 13.89
C GLY A 13 2.51 4.02 13.40
N ARG A 14 2.47 4.45 12.14
CA ARG A 14 1.33 5.11 11.49
C ARG A 14 0.50 4.15 10.63
N MET A 15 1.01 2.95 10.37
CA MET A 15 0.38 1.97 9.49
C MET A 15 -0.70 1.17 10.21
N TRP A 16 -1.80 0.91 9.53
CA TRP A 16 -2.77 -0.10 9.93
C TRP A 16 -2.17 -1.51 9.82
N PRO A 17 -2.70 -2.52 10.55
CA PRO A 17 -2.14 -3.88 10.52
C PRO A 17 -1.98 -4.49 9.12
N GLY A 18 -2.96 -4.27 8.23
CA GLY A 18 -2.90 -4.72 6.84
C GLY A 18 -1.82 -4.00 6.02
N GLU A 19 -1.71 -2.68 6.16
CA GLU A 19 -0.67 -1.87 5.50
C GLU A 19 0.72 -2.29 5.94
N LYS A 20 0.93 -2.46 7.25
CA LYS A 20 2.20 -2.92 7.80
C LYS A 20 2.59 -4.27 7.20
N ARG A 21 1.65 -5.22 7.17
CA ARG A 21 1.89 -6.56 6.62
C ARG A 21 2.18 -6.53 5.12
N LEU A 22 1.55 -5.62 4.37
CA LEU A 22 1.86 -5.41 2.96
C LEU A 22 3.25 -4.79 2.78
N ALA A 23 3.56 -3.73 3.52
CA ALA A 23 4.84 -3.03 3.49
C ALA A 23 6.03 -3.97 3.73
N GLU A 24 5.96 -4.81 4.77
CA GLU A 24 6.98 -5.82 5.07
C GLU A 24 7.20 -6.79 3.89
N ARG A 25 6.13 -7.19 3.19
CA ARG A 25 6.24 -8.08 2.03
C ARG A 25 6.79 -7.38 0.80
N LEU A 26 6.42 -6.12 0.58
CA LEU A 26 6.95 -5.34 -0.52
C LEU A 26 8.48 -5.21 -0.40
N GLU A 27 9.02 -4.85 0.77
CA GLU A 27 10.48 -4.82 0.98
C GLU A 27 11.12 -6.21 0.81
N GLN A 28 10.51 -7.27 1.37
CA GLN A 28 11.09 -8.62 1.33
C GLN A 28 11.06 -9.29 -0.05
N LYS A 29 10.08 -8.95 -0.91
CA LYS A 29 9.80 -9.70 -2.15
C LYS A 29 10.18 -8.96 -3.41
N LEU A 30 10.23 -7.63 -3.37
CA LEU A 30 10.62 -6.83 -4.53
C LEU A 30 12.13 -6.56 -4.51
N ASP A 31 12.72 -6.52 -5.70
CA ASP A 31 14.10 -6.10 -5.90
C ASP A 31 14.27 -4.57 -5.73
N ASP A 32 15.50 -4.10 -5.78
CA ASP A 32 15.89 -2.71 -5.52
C ASP A 32 15.58 -1.72 -6.65
N ASP A 33 15.15 -2.20 -7.82
CA ASP A 33 14.68 -1.35 -8.92
C ASP A 33 13.29 -0.77 -8.62
N TYR A 34 12.53 -1.38 -7.72
CA TYR A 34 11.26 -0.82 -7.24
C TYR A 34 11.48 0.37 -6.30
N LYS A 35 10.80 1.48 -6.62
CA LYS A 35 10.66 2.63 -5.72
C LYS A 35 9.26 2.62 -5.12
N ILE A 36 9.19 2.65 -3.79
CA ILE A 36 7.94 2.49 -3.05
C ILE A 36 7.78 3.68 -2.12
N TRP A 37 6.70 4.41 -2.27
CA TRP A 37 6.31 5.51 -1.40
C TRP A 37 5.08 5.14 -0.60
N TYR A 38 5.10 5.44 0.69
CA TYR A 38 3.97 5.25 1.60
C TYR A 38 3.35 6.60 1.97
N ASP A 39 2.02 6.71 1.90
CA ASP A 39 1.25 7.89 2.35
C ASP A 39 1.77 9.20 1.72
N VAL A 40 1.98 9.19 0.40
CA VAL A 40 2.46 10.34 -0.38
C VAL A 40 1.35 10.94 -1.22
N ARG A 41 1.21 12.27 -1.14
CA ARG A 41 0.25 13.03 -1.96
C ARG A 41 0.57 12.87 -3.44
N ILE A 42 -0.42 12.45 -4.22
CA ILE A 42 -0.38 12.61 -5.67
C ILE A 42 -0.89 14.01 -5.99
N ALA A 43 0.04 14.94 -6.29
CA ALA A 43 -0.23 16.38 -6.39
C ALA A 43 -1.39 16.73 -7.33
N SER A 44 -1.51 16.04 -8.47
CA SER A 44 -2.56 16.28 -9.46
C SER A 44 -3.95 15.77 -9.07
N LEU A 45 -4.05 14.88 -8.07
CA LEU A 45 -5.29 14.19 -7.72
C LEU A 45 -5.84 14.57 -6.34
N GLU A 46 -5.11 15.35 -5.54
CA GLU A 46 -5.44 15.65 -4.13
C GLU A 46 -5.72 14.41 -3.28
N LYS A 47 -5.13 13.27 -3.67
CA LYS A 47 -5.29 11.97 -3.00
C LYS A 47 -3.99 11.53 -2.34
N TYR A 48 -4.15 10.77 -1.27
CA TYR A 48 -3.09 10.15 -0.48
C TYR A 48 -3.33 8.64 -0.48
N PRO A 49 -2.91 7.94 -1.54
CA PRO A 49 -2.98 6.49 -1.54
C PRO A 49 -1.99 5.91 -0.54
N ASP A 50 -2.29 4.71 -0.05
CA ASP A 50 -1.44 4.02 0.93
C ASP A 50 -0.06 3.73 0.35
N PHE A 51 0.01 3.24 -0.90
CA PHE A 51 1.28 3.00 -1.58
C PHE A 51 1.30 3.49 -3.03
N VAL A 52 2.43 4.06 -3.43
CA VAL A 52 2.80 4.32 -4.83
C VAL A 52 4.07 3.54 -5.14
N ILE A 53 4.01 2.68 -6.16
CA ILE A 53 5.10 1.77 -6.53
C ILE A 53 5.49 2.03 -7.99
N LEU A 54 6.77 2.24 -8.25
CA LEU A 54 7.30 2.46 -9.59
C LEU A 54 8.43 1.47 -9.89
N HIS A 55 8.35 0.83 -11.06
CA HIS A 55 9.45 0.06 -11.63
C HIS A 55 9.73 0.53 -13.06
N PRO A 56 11.00 0.74 -13.48
CA PRO A 56 11.34 1.30 -14.79
C PRO A 56 10.74 0.53 -15.98
N MET A 57 10.59 -0.79 -15.86
CA MET A 57 10.07 -1.64 -16.94
C MET A 57 8.61 -2.08 -16.75
N HIS A 58 8.05 -1.99 -15.54
CA HIS A 58 6.67 -2.44 -15.26
C HIS A 58 5.69 -1.28 -15.08
N GLY A 59 6.19 -0.05 -14.93
CA GLY A 59 5.39 1.15 -14.81
C GLY A 59 5.00 1.46 -13.37
N LEU A 60 3.89 2.19 -13.23
CA LEU A 60 3.39 2.76 -11.98
C LEU A 60 2.18 1.97 -11.48
N LEU A 61 2.19 1.63 -10.20
CA LEU A 61 1.10 0.99 -9.49
C LEU A 61 0.73 1.83 -8.26
N VAL A 62 -0.54 2.19 -8.13
CA VAL A 62 -1.10 2.90 -6.97
C VAL A 62 -2.01 1.94 -6.22
N LEU A 63 -1.78 1.75 -4.92
CA LEU A 63 -2.49 0.77 -4.10
C LEU A 63 -3.19 1.44 -2.92
N GLU A 64 -4.41 0.97 -2.70
CA GLU A 64 -5.21 1.17 -1.49
C GLU A 64 -5.32 -0.18 -0.77
N VAL A 65 -4.99 -0.19 0.50
CA VAL A 65 -5.07 -1.37 1.35
C VAL A 65 -6.37 -1.33 2.11
N LYS A 66 -7.16 -2.40 1.98
CA LYS A 66 -8.34 -2.63 2.80
C LYS A 66 -8.16 -3.96 3.50
N ASP A 67 -7.92 -3.89 4.81
CA ASP A 67 -7.83 -5.08 5.67
C ASP A 67 -9.22 -5.42 6.19
N TRP A 68 -9.62 -6.68 6.06
CA TRP A 68 -10.94 -7.14 6.46
C TRP A 68 -10.87 -8.58 6.98
N LYS A 69 -11.86 -8.93 7.80
CA LYS A 69 -12.10 -10.32 8.21
C LYS A 69 -13.49 -10.70 7.73
N PRO A 70 -13.78 -11.98 7.49
CA PRO A 70 -15.14 -12.40 7.14
C PRO A 70 -16.20 -11.89 8.14
N SER A 71 -15.84 -11.77 9.42
CA SER A 71 -16.71 -11.23 10.47
C SER A 71 -16.91 -9.71 10.44
N THR A 72 -16.09 -8.96 9.72
CA THR A 72 -16.26 -7.50 9.56
C THR A 72 -17.06 -7.15 8.32
N ILE A 73 -17.35 -8.11 7.42
CA ILE A 73 -18.17 -7.83 6.25
C ILE A 73 -19.64 -7.78 6.66
N GLU A 74 -20.26 -6.61 6.55
CA GLU A 74 -21.70 -6.44 6.74
C GLU A 74 -22.49 -6.93 5.52
N SER A 75 -21.99 -6.62 4.32
CA SER A 75 -22.62 -6.95 3.04
C SER A 75 -21.57 -6.97 1.92
N ALA A 76 -21.65 -7.94 1.01
CA ALA A 76 -20.81 -7.99 -0.17
C ALA A 76 -21.61 -8.51 -1.38
N THR A 77 -21.55 -7.75 -2.47
CA THR A 77 -22.12 -8.08 -3.78
C THR A 77 -21.07 -7.89 -4.86
N PRO A 78 -21.24 -8.44 -6.08
CA PRO A 78 -20.36 -8.11 -7.19
C PRO A 78 -20.29 -6.58 -7.39
N GLY A 79 -19.13 -5.98 -7.11
CA GLY A 79 -18.87 -4.55 -7.30
C GLY A 79 -19.12 -3.64 -6.10
N ASN A 80 -19.70 -4.12 -4.98
CA ASN A 80 -19.89 -3.30 -3.79
C ASN A 80 -19.78 -4.10 -2.50
N TRP A 81 -19.19 -3.51 -1.46
CA TRP A 81 -19.07 -4.12 -0.14
C TRP A 81 -19.12 -3.07 0.97
N THR A 82 -19.57 -3.50 2.14
CA THR A 82 -19.60 -2.73 3.38
C THR A 82 -18.86 -3.55 4.43
N ILE A 83 -17.83 -2.95 5.04
CA ILE A 83 -16.92 -3.53 6.04
C ILE A 83 -16.90 -2.62 7.27
#